data_AF-A0A535GPC6-F1
#
_entry.id   AF-A0A535GPC6-F1
#
_cell.length_a   1.000
_cell.length_b   1.000
_cell.length_c   1.000
_cell.angle_alpha   90.00
_cell.angle_beta   90.00
_cell.angle_gamma   90.00
#
_symmetry.space_group_name_H-M   'P 1'
#
loop_
_entity.id
_entity.type
_entity.pdbx_description
1 polymer ?
#
loop_
_entity_poly.entity_id
_entity_poly.type
_entity_poly.pdbx_seq_one_letter_code
_entity_poly.pdbx_strand_id
1 'polypeptide(L)'
;MTGENTITDDIQNNIEKYKAGMQIIFEGARAETGQTPKEIIWTKNKAKLYHYEPSIEKRFPVPILLVYALINRPYVLDLIPGNSLVEHLVNNGFDVFMLDWGIPGDEDSNLTFENYVLDYLPRAVKKVLRTSKAEEITLLGYCMGGTMTAMYAALFPGKPLRNLILLTAPIDFSQKNTGLYGLWTSEKFFNPDHMVEAFRNIPGELIDTGNRMAKPVTNYVGSYVTMWDRILQGKS
;
A
#
# COMPACT_ATOMS: atom_id res chain seq x y z
N MET A 1 -52.13 -7.95 -13.89
CA MET A 1 -51.37 -6.90 -14.58
C MET A 1 -50.15 -6.50 -13.74
N THR A 2 -49.25 -7.44 -13.44
CA THR A 2 -48.11 -7.22 -12.52
C THR A 2 -46.77 -7.81 -13.03
N GLY A 3 -46.73 -8.37 -14.25
CA GLY A 3 -45.55 -9.05 -14.81
C GLY A 3 -44.75 -8.27 -15.86
N GLU A 4 -45.32 -7.24 -16.50
CA GLU A 4 -44.61 -6.45 -17.54
C GLU A 4 -43.73 -5.32 -16.96
N ASN A 5 -44.12 -4.74 -15.81
CA ASN A 5 -43.32 -3.69 -15.17
C ASN A 5 -42.00 -4.23 -14.61
N THR A 6 -41.98 -5.43 -14.06
CA THR A 6 -40.79 -6.05 -13.44
C THR A 6 -39.70 -6.34 -14.47
N ILE A 7 -40.07 -6.81 -15.67
CA ILE A 7 -39.11 -7.10 -16.75
C ILE A 7 -38.47 -5.80 -17.28
N THR A 8 -39.26 -4.74 -17.37
CA THR A 8 -38.78 -3.42 -17.84
C THR A 8 -37.83 -2.79 -16.82
N ASP A 9 -38.16 -2.88 -15.53
CA ASP A 9 -37.30 -2.41 -14.44
C ASP A 9 -35.99 -3.20 -14.34
N ASP A 10 -36.03 -4.53 -14.54
CA ASP A 10 -34.82 -5.37 -14.55
C ASP A 10 -33.89 -5.07 -15.74
N ILE A 11 -34.46 -4.82 -16.92
CA ILE A 11 -33.69 -4.42 -18.11
C ILE A 11 -33.06 -3.04 -17.89
N GLN A 12 -33.83 -2.08 -17.35
CA GLN A 12 -33.34 -0.74 -17.03
C GLN A 12 -32.18 -0.79 -16.03
N ASN A 13 -32.32 -1.59 -14.97
CA ASN A 13 -31.32 -1.76 -13.92
C ASN A 13 -30.04 -2.43 -14.47
N ASN A 14 -30.18 -3.41 -15.36
CA ASN A 14 -29.04 -4.05 -16.02
C ASN A 14 -28.30 -3.11 -16.98
N ILE A 15 -29.02 -2.22 -17.69
CA ILE A 15 -28.42 -1.20 -18.55
C ILE A 15 -27.63 -0.18 -17.72
N GLU A 16 -28.15 0.25 -16.57
CA GLU A 16 -27.44 1.18 -15.68
C GLU A 16 -26.21 0.53 -15.03
N LYS A 17 -26.29 -0.73 -14.60
CA LYS A 17 -25.12 -1.51 -14.16
C LYS A 17 -24.07 -1.66 -15.26
N TYR A 18 -24.50 -1.90 -16.51
CA TYR A 18 -23.62 -2.01 -17.65
C TYR A 18 -22.90 -0.68 -17.96
N LYS A 19 -23.64 0.44 -17.95
CA LYS A 19 -23.04 1.79 -18.06
C LYS A 19 -22.02 2.04 -16.96
N ALA A 20 -22.35 1.74 -15.70
CA ALA A 20 -21.43 1.90 -14.58
C ALA A 20 -20.16 1.06 -14.74
N GLY A 21 -20.29 -0.21 -15.16
CA GLY A 21 -19.14 -1.07 -15.45
C GLY A 21 -18.27 -0.55 -16.61
N MET A 22 -18.90 -0.09 -17.70
CA MET A 22 -18.18 0.51 -18.83
C MET A 22 -17.49 1.82 -18.45
N GLN A 23 -18.11 2.64 -17.60
CA GLN A 23 -17.52 3.88 -17.11
C GLN A 23 -16.29 3.60 -16.25
N ILE A 24 -16.34 2.62 -15.34
CA ILE A 24 -15.18 2.22 -14.53
C ILE A 24 -14.03 1.68 -15.41
N ILE A 25 -14.34 0.96 -16.50
CA ILE A 25 -13.34 0.44 -17.43
C ILE A 25 -12.67 1.57 -18.23
N PHE A 26 -13.45 2.53 -18.73
CA PHE A 26 -12.94 3.59 -19.60
C PHE A 26 -12.33 4.77 -18.84
N GLU A 27 -12.92 5.18 -17.72
CA GLU A 27 -12.44 6.33 -16.93
C GLU A 27 -11.45 5.92 -15.82
N GLY A 28 -11.31 4.60 -15.58
CA GLY A 28 -10.71 4.07 -14.36
C GLY A 28 -11.67 4.22 -13.17
N ALA A 29 -11.53 3.38 -12.15
CA ALA A 29 -12.27 3.54 -10.90
C ALA A 29 -11.83 4.86 -10.22
N ARG A 30 -12.56 5.96 -10.45
CA ARG A 30 -12.38 7.27 -9.79
C ARG A 30 -12.93 7.23 -8.36
N ALA A 31 -12.58 6.21 -7.59
CA ALA A 31 -12.88 6.20 -6.17
C ALA A 31 -11.90 7.14 -5.47
N GLU A 32 -12.42 8.12 -4.73
CA GLU A 32 -11.60 8.95 -3.86
C GLU A 32 -11.00 8.06 -2.76
N THR A 33 -9.68 7.90 -2.79
CA THR A 33 -8.95 7.06 -1.83
C THR A 33 -8.22 7.88 -0.79
N GLY A 34 -7.81 7.26 0.32
CA GLY A 34 -7.01 7.92 1.35
C GLY A 34 -7.79 8.98 2.13
N GLN A 35 -9.11 8.78 2.29
CA GLN A 35 -10.03 9.78 2.84
C GLN A 35 -10.04 9.85 4.37
N THR A 36 -9.35 8.94 5.08
CA THR A 36 -9.30 9.01 6.54
C THR A 36 -8.62 10.32 6.98
N PRO A 37 -9.27 11.15 7.82
CA PRO A 37 -8.73 12.45 8.25
C PRO A 37 -7.34 12.32 8.86
N LYS A 38 -6.43 13.20 8.42
CA LYS A 38 -5.02 13.14 8.82
C LYS A 38 -4.32 14.47 8.66
N GLU A 39 -3.29 14.65 9.48
CA GLU A 39 -2.36 15.77 9.41
C GLU A 39 -0.94 15.31 9.08
N ILE A 40 -0.14 16.20 8.49
CA ILE A 40 1.29 15.97 8.28
C ILE A 40 2.05 16.48 9.49
N ILE A 41 2.73 15.57 10.20
CA ILE A 41 3.51 15.94 11.40
C ILE A 41 5.00 16.12 11.11
N TRP A 42 5.50 15.53 10.02
CA TRP A 42 6.90 15.61 9.61
C TRP A 42 7.05 15.39 8.12
N THR A 43 8.05 16.03 7.55
CA THR A 43 8.48 15.84 6.17
C THR A 43 9.99 15.74 6.09
N LYS A 44 10.47 14.98 5.09
CA LYS A 44 11.87 14.96 4.68
C LYS A 44 11.94 14.64 3.20
N ASN A 45 12.48 15.56 2.41
CA ASN A 45 12.38 15.52 0.95
C ASN A 45 10.92 15.30 0.55
N LYS A 46 10.64 14.24 -0.21
CA LYS A 46 9.29 13.86 -0.64
C LYS A 46 8.53 13.02 0.39
N ALA A 47 9.22 12.49 1.41
CA ALA A 47 8.59 11.68 2.43
C ALA A 47 7.78 12.54 3.41
N LYS A 48 6.60 12.06 3.78
CA LYS A 48 5.66 12.68 4.71
C LYS A 48 5.27 11.64 5.76
N LEU A 49 5.17 12.06 7.02
CA LEU A 49 4.60 11.25 8.09
C LEU A 49 3.23 11.80 8.44
N TYR A 50 2.21 10.99 8.21
CA TYR A 50 0.83 11.29 8.57
C TYR A 50 0.53 10.81 9.98
N HIS A 51 -0.23 11.61 10.72
CA HIS A 51 -0.93 11.22 11.95
C HIS A 51 -2.42 11.28 11.66
N TYR A 52 -3.10 10.17 11.87
CA TYR A 52 -4.53 10.08 11.60
C TYR A 52 -5.32 10.58 12.81
N GLU A 53 -6.35 11.38 12.53
CA GLU A 53 -7.16 11.97 13.59
C GLU A 53 -7.96 10.88 14.31
N PRO A 54 -7.89 10.78 15.64
CA PRO A 54 -8.67 9.80 16.40
C PRO A 54 -10.17 10.05 16.20
N SER A 55 -10.92 9.04 15.77
CA SER A 55 -12.39 9.12 15.70
C SER A 55 -13.05 8.85 17.06
N ILE A 56 -12.31 8.24 17.99
CA ILE A 56 -12.72 7.98 19.37
C ILE A 56 -11.57 8.26 20.34
N GLU A 57 -11.84 8.26 21.64
CA GLU A 57 -10.81 8.32 22.67
C GLU A 57 -9.79 7.18 22.50
N LYS A 58 -8.49 7.51 22.56
CA LYS A 58 -7.39 6.55 22.41
C LYS A 58 -7.47 5.50 23.51
N ARG A 59 -7.62 4.23 23.12
CA ARG A 59 -7.73 3.09 24.04
C ARG A 59 -6.39 2.43 24.32
N PHE A 60 -5.45 2.53 23.39
CA PHE A 60 -4.18 1.84 23.46
C PHE A 60 -3.01 2.84 23.59
N PRO A 61 -2.09 2.64 24.55
CA PRO A 61 -1.00 3.59 24.79
C PRO A 61 0.15 3.48 23.79
N VAL A 62 0.22 2.41 23.00
CA VAL A 62 1.30 2.15 22.04
C VAL A 62 0.82 2.51 20.64
N PRO A 63 1.40 3.53 19.99
CA PRO A 63 1.04 3.91 18.62
C PRO A 63 1.51 2.86 17.61
N ILE A 64 0.84 2.86 16.45
CA ILE A 64 1.16 2.02 15.30
C ILE A 64 1.72 2.91 14.18
N LEU A 65 2.92 2.61 13.71
CA LEU A 65 3.48 3.19 12.49
C LEU A 65 3.39 2.19 11.35
N LEU A 66 2.58 2.55 10.35
CA LEU A 66 2.44 1.83 9.09
C LEU A 66 3.57 2.21 8.13
N VAL A 67 4.27 1.21 7.62
CA VAL A 67 5.35 1.35 6.64
C VAL A 67 5.04 0.46 5.44
N TYR A 68 4.78 1.07 4.29
CA TYR A 68 4.42 0.34 3.07
C TYR A 68 5.59 0.31 2.07
N ALA A 69 5.43 -0.45 0.98
CA ALA A 69 6.46 -0.61 -0.05
C ALA A 69 6.72 0.67 -0.87
N LEU A 70 7.97 0.91 -1.26
CA LEU A 70 8.37 2.09 -2.07
C LEU A 70 7.65 2.20 -3.42
N ILE A 71 7.19 1.06 -3.96
CA ILE A 71 6.48 0.99 -5.24
C ILE A 71 5.00 1.39 -5.15
N ASN A 72 4.42 1.33 -3.95
CA ASN A 72 3.00 1.55 -3.75
C ASN A 72 2.70 3.02 -3.42
N ARG A 73 1.41 3.32 -3.28
CA ARG A 73 0.92 4.61 -2.80
C ARG A 73 0.33 4.44 -1.39
N PRO A 74 0.27 5.51 -0.59
CA PRO A 74 -0.22 5.45 0.79
C PRO A 74 -1.63 4.87 0.90
N TYR A 75 -2.48 5.07 -0.10
CA TYR A 75 -3.86 4.54 -0.10
C TYR A 75 -3.95 3.01 -0.09
N VAL A 76 -2.85 2.26 -0.27
CA VAL A 76 -2.89 0.79 -0.23
C VAL A 76 -3.34 0.25 1.13
N LEU A 77 -3.17 1.02 2.20
CA LEU A 77 -3.68 0.71 3.55
C LEU A 77 -4.87 1.60 3.94
N ASP A 78 -5.22 2.56 3.09
CA ASP A 78 -6.25 3.57 3.31
C ASP A 78 -7.04 3.77 2.02
N LEU A 79 -7.78 2.73 1.60
CA LEU A 79 -8.46 2.68 0.30
C LEU A 79 -9.70 3.58 0.30
N ILE A 80 -10.89 3.01 0.39
CA ILE A 80 -12.17 3.73 0.45
C ILE A 80 -12.78 3.57 1.85
N PRO A 81 -13.66 4.49 2.28
CA PRO A 81 -14.41 4.32 3.53
C PRO A 81 -15.10 2.96 3.61
N GLY A 82 -15.04 2.31 4.77
CA GLY A 82 -15.52 0.94 5.00
C GLY A 82 -14.56 -0.17 4.55
N ASN A 83 -13.55 0.15 3.74
CA ASN A 83 -12.50 -0.77 3.28
C ASN A 83 -11.08 -0.21 3.51
N SER A 84 -10.90 0.58 4.56
CA SER A 84 -9.60 1.14 4.97
C SER A 84 -9.09 0.47 6.26
N LEU A 85 -7.88 -0.08 6.22
CA LEU A 85 -7.23 -0.62 7.41
C LEU A 85 -6.94 0.51 8.41
N VAL A 86 -6.50 1.66 7.91
CA VAL A 86 -6.26 2.82 8.76
C VAL A 86 -7.53 3.25 9.49
N GLU A 87 -8.62 3.45 8.74
CA GLU A 87 -9.92 3.82 9.30
C GLU A 87 -10.35 2.81 10.37
N HIS A 88 -10.21 1.52 10.07
CA HIS A 88 -10.54 0.45 11.01
C HIS A 88 -9.73 0.56 12.31
N LEU A 89 -8.42 0.75 12.23
CA LEU A 89 -7.55 0.87 13.41
C LEU A 89 -7.88 2.12 14.25
N VAL A 90 -8.06 3.26 13.58
CA VAL A 90 -8.44 4.52 14.23
C VAL A 90 -9.78 4.37 14.96
N ASN A 91 -10.79 3.79 14.30
CA ASN A 91 -12.12 3.54 14.87
C ASN A 91 -12.11 2.54 16.05
N ASN A 92 -11.07 1.70 16.15
CA ASN A 92 -10.88 0.80 17.28
C ASN A 92 -10.08 1.44 18.43
N GLY A 93 -9.65 2.70 18.30
CA GLY A 93 -8.99 3.47 19.35
C GLY A 93 -7.46 3.31 19.37
N PHE A 94 -6.85 2.89 18.26
CA PHE A 94 -5.41 2.94 18.06
C PHE A 94 -4.94 4.35 17.65
N ASP A 95 -3.73 4.70 18.07
CA ASP A 95 -3.03 5.89 17.61
C ASP A 95 -2.21 5.55 16.35
N VAL A 96 -2.66 5.99 15.17
CA VAL A 96 -2.18 5.48 13.88
C VAL A 96 -1.38 6.53 13.12
N PHE A 97 -0.22 6.11 12.63
CA PHE A 97 0.69 6.91 11.82
C PHE A 97 1.02 6.14 10.54
N MET A 98 1.32 6.87 9.46
CA MET A 98 1.78 6.24 8.22
C MET A 98 2.92 7.03 7.60
N LEU A 99 3.99 6.34 7.25
CA LEU A 99 5.12 6.90 6.53
C LEU A 99 4.88 6.79 5.02
N ASP A 100 4.62 7.93 4.40
CA ASP A 100 4.48 8.10 2.97
C ASP A 100 5.83 8.49 2.37
N TRP A 101 6.36 7.69 1.45
CA TRP A 101 7.67 7.91 0.84
C TRP A 101 7.65 9.03 -0.22
N GLY A 102 6.48 9.33 -0.76
CA GLY A 102 6.35 10.17 -1.95
C GLY A 102 6.74 9.43 -3.24
N ILE A 103 6.84 10.18 -4.33
CA ILE A 103 7.19 9.65 -5.66
C ILE A 103 8.64 10.04 -5.94
N PRO A 104 9.57 9.08 -6.11
CA PRO A 104 10.98 9.42 -6.34
C PRO A 104 11.15 10.27 -7.61
N GLY A 105 12.02 11.27 -7.51
CA GLY A 105 12.46 12.08 -8.65
C GLY A 105 13.94 11.85 -8.96
N ASP A 106 14.46 12.48 -10.00
CA ASP A 106 15.86 12.29 -10.44
C ASP A 106 16.89 12.55 -9.34
N GLU A 107 16.59 13.47 -8.43
CA GLU A 107 17.45 13.79 -7.29
C GLU A 107 17.54 12.66 -6.25
N ASP A 108 16.60 11.72 -6.27
CA ASP A 108 16.55 10.56 -5.37
C ASP A 108 17.28 9.33 -5.94
N SER A 109 17.87 9.43 -7.14
CA SER A 109 18.53 8.29 -7.82
C SER A 109 19.71 7.68 -7.07
N ASN A 110 20.26 8.39 -6.08
CA ASN A 110 21.33 7.90 -5.20
C ASN A 110 20.82 7.33 -3.87
N LEU A 111 19.49 7.31 -3.64
CA LEU A 111 18.92 6.71 -2.44
C LEU A 111 19.06 5.20 -2.49
N THR A 112 19.54 4.64 -1.38
CA THR A 112 19.70 3.21 -1.17
C THR A 112 18.76 2.73 -0.05
N PHE A 113 18.61 1.41 0.10
CA PHE A 113 17.90 0.82 1.25
C PHE A 113 18.46 1.29 2.59
N GLU A 114 19.78 1.52 2.68
CA GLU A 114 20.41 2.04 3.89
C GLU A 114 19.84 3.41 4.26
N ASN A 115 19.61 4.30 3.29
CA ASN A 115 19.00 5.59 3.58
C ASN A 115 17.59 5.42 4.16
N TYR A 116 16.77 4.55 3.58
CA TYR A 116 15.41 4.32 4.08
C TYR A 116 15.40 3.71 5.50
N VAL A 117 16.25 2.71 5.76
CA VAL A 117 16.25 1.94 7.02
C VAL A 117 17.05 2.62 8.14
N LEU A 118 18.20 3.24 7.84
CA LEU A 118 19.10 3.83 8.84
C LEU A 118 18.88 5.33 9.06
N ASP A 119 18.20 6.01 8.12
CA ASP A 119 17.98 7.45 8.21
C ASP A 119 16.50 7.81 8.31
N TYR A 120 15.67 7.43 7.34
CA TYR A 120 14.26 7.86 7.30
C TYR A 120 13.43 7.18 8.40
N LEU A 121 13.48 5.85 8.51
CA LEU A 121 12.65 5.10 9.44
C LEU A 121 12.95 5.44 10.93
N PRO A 122 14.21 5.56 11.39
CA PRO A 122 14.49 5.98 12.78
C PRO A 122 14.00 7.39 13.08
N ARG A 123 14.06 8.31 12.11
CA ARG A 123 13.53 9.69 12.26
C ARG A 123 12.01 9.68 12.35
N ALA A 124 11.34 8.88 11.52
CA ALA A 124 9.89 8.69 11.60
C ALA A 124 9.49 8.12 12.97
N VAL A 125 10.16 7.07 13.44
CA VAL A 125 9.93 6.47 14.78
C VAL A 125 10.10 7.51 15.88
N LYS A 126 11.20 8.27 15.87
CA LYS A 126 11.45 9.35 16.86
C LYS A 126 10.34 10.39 16.84
N LYS A 127 9.84 10.74 15.66
CA LYS A 127 8.75 11.71 15.52
C LYS A 127 7.42 11.15 16.05
N VAL A 128 7.09 9.88 15.75
CA VAL A 128 5.90 9.21 16.28
C VAL A 128 5.91 9.19 17.80
N LEU A 129 7.02 8.77 18.41
CA LEU A 129 7.15 8.74 19.88
C LEU A 129 7.00 10.13 20.49
N ARG A 130 7.56 11.17 19.87
CA ARG A 130 7.42 12.56 20.33
C ARG A 130 5.97 13.06 20.25
N THR A 131 5.28 12.74 19.15
CA THR A 131 3.89 13.19 18.94
C THR A 131 2.91 12.45 19.84
N SER A 132 3.05 11.13 19.95
CA SER A 132 2.19 10.28 20.80
C SER A 132 2.52 10.37 22.29
N LYS A 133 3.71 10.87 22.65
CA LYS A 133 4.29 10.82 24.01
C LYS A 133 4.43 9.40 24.56
N ALA A 134 4.45 8.39 23.70
CA ALA A 134 4.66 7.01 24.07
C ALA A 134 6.16 6.69 24.23
N GLU A 135 6.49 5.74 25.09
CA GLU A 135 7.85 5.19 25.21
C GLU A 135 8.15 4.11 24.17
N GLU A 136 7.10 3.49 23.63
CA GLU A 136 7.17 2.30 22.80
C GLU A 136 6.34 2.47 21.53
N ILE A 137 6.65 1.70 20.49
CA ILE A 137 5.95 1.73 19.20
C ILE A 137 5.72 0.33 18.65
N THR A 138 4.62 0.17 17.90
CA THR A 138 4.39 -0.97 17.01
C THR A 138 4.75 -0.57 15.58
N LEU A 139 5.63 -1.33 14.93
CA LEU A 139 5.88 -1.20 13.49
C LEU A 139 5.05 -2.22 12.74
N LEU A 140 4.24 -1.77 11.79
CA LEU A 140 3.54 -2.64 10.84
C LEU A 140 4.10 -2.39 9.45
N GLY A 141 4.80 -3.39 8.92
CA GLY A 141 5.37 -3.34 7.58
C GLY A 141 4.53 -4.13 6.58
N TYR A 142 4.21 -3.50 5.44
CA TYR A 142 3.47 -4.12 4.34
C TYR A 142 4.35 -4.31 3.10
N CYS A 143 4.40 -5.53 2.56
CA CYS A 143 5.24 -5.88 1.41
C CYS A 143 6.72 -5.49 1.67
N MET A 144 7.38 -4.76 0.77
CA MET A 144 8.76 -4.27 0.97
C MET A 144 8.92 -3.40 2.22
N GLY A 145 7.84 -2.75 2.69
CA GLY A 145 7.82 -2.06 3.98
C GLY A 145 8.07 -3.01 5.15
N GLY A 146 7.61 -4.26 5.05
CA GLY A 146 7.91 -5.34 5.99
C GLY A 146 9.36 -5.77 5.98
N THR A 147 10.00 -5.82 4.80
CA THR A 147 11.44 -6.06 4.70
C THR A 147 12.22 -4.96 5.42
N MET A 148 11.87 -3.69 5.18
CA MET A 148 12.52 -2.54 5.81
C MET A 148 12.32 -2.49 7.34
N THR A 149 11.11 -2.78 7.83
CA THR A 149 10.85 -2.80 9.28
C THR A 149 11.48 -4.01 9.97
N ALA A 150 11.60 -5.15 9.27
CA ALA A 150 12.35 -6.30 9.77
C ALA A 150 13.86 -5.98 9.89
N MET A 151 14.45 -5.34 8.88
CA MET A 151 15.83 -4.86 8.94
C MET A 151 16.02 -3.88 10.11
N TYR A 152 15.12 -2.91 10.25
CA TYR A 152 15.15 -1.97 11.38
C TYR A 152 15.09 -2.70 12.72
N ALA A 153 14.17 -3.66 12.90
CA ALA A 153 14.04 -4.41 14.14
C ALA A 153 15.31 -5.21 14.49
N ALA A 154 16.00 -5.76 13.49
CA ALA A 154 17.26 -6.47 13.68
C ALA A 154 18.42 -5.53 14.05
N LEU A 155 18.46 -4.34 13.47
CA LEU A 155 19.52 -3.34 13.69
C LEU A 155 19.34 -2.55 15.00
N PHE A 156 18.10 -2.38 15.45
CA PHE A 156 17.74 -1.61 16.65
C PHE A 156 16.90 -2.48 17.61
N PRO A 157 17.50 -3.54 18.21
CA PRO A 157 16.77 -4.45 19.08
C PRO A 157 16.38 -3.78 20.41
N GLY A 158 15.23 -4.16 20.95
CA GLY A 158 14.71 -3.65 22.21
C GLY A 158 13.95 -2.33 22.08
N LYS A 159 13.86 -1.56 23.17
CA LYS A 159 13.12 -0.29 23.18
C LYS A 159 13.71 0.69 22.15
N PRO A 160 12.87 1.45 21.43
CA PRO A 160 11.44 1.63 21.65
C PRO A 160 10.53 0.64 20.91
N LEU A 161 11.06 -0.35 20.19
CA LEU A 161 10.23 -1.29 19.43
C LEU A 161 9.58 -2.31 20.38
N ARG A 162 8.24 -2.30 20.45
CA ARG A 162 7.48 -3.27 21.25
C ARG A 162 6.97 -4.44 20.41
N ASN A 163 6.38 -4.13 19.26
CA ASN A 163 5.80 -5.12 18.36
C ASN A 163 6.27 -4.88 16.93
N LEU A 164 6.54 -5.97 16.21
CA LEU A 164 6.75 -5.97 14.76
C LEU A 164 5.66 -6.82 14.11
N ILE A 165 4.91 -6.22 13.20
CA ILE A 165 3.86 -6.89 12.42
C ILE A 165 4.31 -6.88 10.96
N LEU A 166 4.37 -8.06 10.35
CA LEU A 166 4.78 -8.24 8.96
C LEU A 166 3.61 -8.75 8.14
N LEU A 167 3.08 -7.89 7.26
CA LEU A 167 1.98 -8.23 6.37
C LEU A 167 2.52 -8.40 4.95
N THR A 168 2.35 -9.62 4.39
CA THR A 168 2.82 -9.99 3.04
C THR A 168 4.27 -9.58 2.75
N ALA A 169 5.12 -9.62 3.78
CA ALA A 169 6.49 -9.13 3.72
C ALA A 169 7.43 -10.19 3.13
N PRO A 170 8.17 -9.89 2.04
CA PRO A 170 9.22 -10.77 1.57
C PRO A 170 10.45 -10.65 2.50
N ILE A 171 10.90 -11.78 3.04
CA ILE A 171 12.05 -11.86 3.96
C ILE A 171 13.13 -12.80 3.40
N ASP A 172 12.73 -13.93 2.82
CA ASP A 172 13.64 -14.87 2.19
C ASP A 172 13.60 -14.73 0.66
N PHE A 173 14.70 -14.24 0.10
CA PHE A 173 14.91 -14.04 -1.33
C PHE A 173 15.77 -15.16 -1.97
N SER A 174 15.92 -16.30 -1.30
CA SER A 174 16.60 -17.46 -1.88
C SER A 174 15.84 -17.95 -3.13
N GLN A 175 16.60 -18.49 -4.09
CA GLN A 175 16.05 -18.96 -5.38
C GLN A 175 14.91 -19.97 -5.26
N LYS A 176 14.80 -20.67 -4.13
CA LYS A 176 13.71 -21.62 -3.86
C LYS A 176 12.36 -20.92 -3.60
N ASN A 177 12.40 -19.67 -3.13
CA ASN A 177 11.24 -18.94 -2.61
C ASN A 177 10.84 -17.72 -3.47
N THR A 178 11.67 -17.34 -4.45
CA THR A 178 11.41 -16.19 -5.34
C THR A 178 10.55 -16.52 -6.57
N GLY A 179 10.37 -17.80 -6.90
CA GLY A 179 9.58 -18.25 -8.04
C GLY A 179 10.06 -17.65 -9.37
N LEU A 180 9.12 -17.25 -10.23
CA LEU A 180 9.43 -16.71 -11.56
C LEU A 180 10.25 -15.40 -11.49
N TYR A 181 10.06 -14.59 -10.45
CA TYR A 181 10.89 -13.39 -10.25
C TYR A 181 12.36 -13.73 -10.08
N GLY A 182 12.70 -14.81 -9.36
CA GLY A 182 14.09 -15.23 -9.20
C GLY A 182 14.79 -15.60 -10.51
N LEU A 183 14.03 -16.10 -11.48
CA LEU A 183 14.53 -16.35 -12.84
C LEU A 183 14.68 -15.04 -13.62
N TRP A 184 13.69 -14.15 -13.57
CA TRP A 184 13.69 -12.87 -14.28
C TRP A 184 14.73 -11.89 -13.77
N THR A 185 15.02 -11.89 -12.47
CA THR A 185 16.02 -11.03 -11.84
C THR A 185 17.34 -11.75 -11.58
N SER A 186 17.55 -12.91 -12.21
CA SER A 186 18.82 -13.64 -12.12
C SER A 186 19.91 -12.86 -12.84
N GLU A 187 21.07 -12.69 -12.19
CA GLU A 187 22.24 -12.02 -12.78
C GLU A 187 22.66 -12.64 -14.13
N LYS A 188 22.29 -13.90 -14.38
CA LYS A 188 22.54 -14.58 -15.66
C LYS A 188 21.77 -13.96 -16.84
N PHE A 189 20.59 -13.42 -16.59
CA PHE A 189 19.66 -12.97 -17.63
C PHE A 189 19.27 -11.49 -17.49
N PHE A 190 19.56 -10.88 -16.35
CA PHE A 190 19.17 -9.51 -16.04
C PHE A 190 20.27 -8.80 -15.26
N ASN A 191 20.79 -7.72 -15.85
CA ASN A 191 21.71 -6.81 -15.18
C ASN A 191 20.94 -5.57 -14.71
N PRO A 192 20.77 -5.34 -13.39
CA PRO A 192 20.09 -4.16 -12.88
C PRO A 192 20.82 -2.86 -13.24
N ASP A 193 22.14 -2.88 -13.44
CA ASP A 193 22.92 -1.67 -13.73
C ASP A 193 22.50 -1.03 -15.07
N HIS A 194 22.15 -1.84 -16.07
CA HIS A 194 21.67 -1.31 -17.35
C HIS A 194 20.34 -0.57 -17.20
N MET A 195 19.50 -1.01 -16.26
CA MET A 195 18.22 -0.35 -15.96
C MET A 195 18.42 0.96 -15.20
N VAL A 196 19.37 0.97 -14.26
CA VAL A 196 19.76 2.19 -13.53
C VAL A 196 20.42 3.20 -14.47
N GLU A 197 21.28 2.76 -15.40
CA GLU A 197 21.90 3.64 -16.39
C GLU A 197 20.85 4.24 -17.35
N ALA A 198 19.88 3.43 -17.79
CA ALA A 198 18.85 3.88 -18.74
C ALA A 198 17.81 4.81 -18.10
N PHE A 199 17.35 4.50 -16.89
CA PHE A 199 16.19 5.18 -16.29
C PHE A 199 16.52 6.03 -15.06
N ARG A 200 17.68 5.79 -14.42
CA ARG A 200 18.07 6.30 -13.08
C ARG A 200 17.13 5.84 -11.97
N ASN A 201 15.85 6.18 -12.06
CA ASN A 201 14.77 5.64 -11.26
C ASN A 201 13.87 4.76 -12.13
N ILE A 202 13.59 3.54 -11.68
CA ILE A 202 12.72 2.63 -12.42
C ILE A 202 11.28 3.17 -12.40
N PRO A 203 10.64 3.40 -13.57
CA PRO A 203 9.26 3.86 -13.63
C PRO A 203 8.31 2.86 -12.96
N GLY A 204 7.31 3.38 -12.25
CA GLY A 204 6.31 2.56 -11.55
C GLY A 204 5.52 1.66 -12.51
N GLU A 205 5.21 2.13 -13.72
CA GLU A 205 4.48 1.32 -14.71
C GLU A 205 5.26 0.09 -15.17
N LEU A 206 6.59 0.16 -15.20
CA LEU A 206 7.42 -0.97 -15.59
C LEU A 206 7.32 -2.10 -14.57
N ILE A 207 7.34 -1.74 -13.28
CA ILE A 207 7.15 -2.69 -12.18
C ILE A 207 5.74 -3.28 -12.19
N ASP A 208 4.70 -2.45 -12.40
CA ASP A 208 3.31 -2.94 -12.50
C ASP A 208 3.15 -3.92 -13.65
N THR A 209 3.73 -3.61 -14.81
CA THR A 209 3.71 -4.50 -15.99
C THR A 209 4.38 -5.85 -15.67
N GLY A 210 5.55 -5.82 -15.04
CA GLY A 210 6.22 -7.05 -14.59
C GLY A 210 5.36 -7.87 -13.62
N ASN A 211 4.72 -7.21 -12.66
CA ASN A 211 3.83 -7.86 -11.69
C ASN A 211 2.63 -8.53 -12.35
N ARG A 212 1.99 -7.86 -13.30
CA ARG A 212 0.85 -8.41 -14.04
C ARG A 212 1.27 -9.63 -14.87
N MET A 213 2.45 -9.57 -15.49
CA MET A 213 3.00 -10.66 -16.29
C MET A 213 3.35 -11.91 -15.50
N ALA A 214 3.56 -11.82 -14.17
CA ALA A 214 3.82 -13.00 -13.34
C ALA A 214 2.61 -13.95 -13.26
N LYS A 215 1.39 -13.42 -13.39
CA LYS A 215 0.13 -14.20 -13.47
C LYS A 215 -0.83 -13.55 -14.47
N PRO A 216 -0.55 -13.63 -15.78
CA PRO A 216 -1.18 -12.75 -16.76
C PRO A 216 -2.68 -13.01 -16.89
N VAL A 217 -3.12 -14.27 -16.86
CA VAL A 217 -4.55 -14.60 -16.93
C VAL A 217 -5.31 -14.05 -15.71
N THR A 218 -4.78 -14.28 -14.51
CA THR A 218 -5.41 -13.79 -13.27
C THR A 218 -5.44 -12.27 -13.20
N ASN A 219 -4.33 -11.61 -13.55
CA ASN A 219 -4.15 -10.18 -13.36
C ASN A 219 -4.74 -9.31 -14.49
N TYR A 220 -4.82 -9.83 -15.73
CA TYR A 220 -5.41 -9.10 -16.86
C TYR A 220 -6.84 -9.49 -17.16
N VAL A 221 -7.29 -10.70 -16.81
CA VAL A 221 -8.65 -11.18 -17.13
C VAL A 221 -9.46 -11.39 -15.86
N GLY A 222 -8.89 -12.07 -14.87
CA GLY A 222 -9.60 -12.44 -13.63
C GLY A 222 -10.13 -11.24 -12.84
N SER A 223 -9.37 -10.15 -12.76
CA SER A 223 -9.80 -8.93 -12.06
C SER A 223 -11.03 -8.29 -12.69
N TYR A 224 -11.10 -8.23 -14.03
CA TYR A 224 -12.26 -7.67 -14.75
C TYR A 224 -13.47 -8.58 -14.68
N VAL A 225 -13.29 -9.90 -14.79
CA VAL A 225 -14.38 -10.87 -14.60
C VAL A 225 -14.98 -10.74 -13.20
N THR A 226 -14.13 -10.71 -12.16
CA THR A 226 -14.58 -10.54 -10.77
C THR A 226 -15.31 -9.21 -10.55
N MET A 227 -14.82 -8.14 -11.17
CA MET A 227 -15.48 -6.83 -11.13
C MET A 227 -16.87 -6.89 -11.78
N TRP A 228 -16.97 -7.47 -12.98
CA TRP A 228 -18.25 -7.62 -13.68
C TRP A 228 -19.23 -8.49 -12.89
N ASP A 229 -18.77 -9.59 -12.31
CA ASP A 229 -19.60 -10.44 -11.46
C ASP A 229 -20.17 -9.67 -10.25
N ARG A 230 -19.36 -8.81 -9.62
CA ARG A 230 -19.79 -7.96 -8.49
C ARG A 230 -20.84 -6.93 -8.90
N ILE A 231 -20.61 -6.26 -10.04
CA ILE A 231 -21.55 -5.26 -10.59
C ILE A 231 -22.89 -5.91 -10.94
N LEU A 232 -22.85 -7.06 -11.62
CA LEU A 232 -24.06 -7.78 -12.01
C LEU A 232 -24.84 -8.29 -10.79
N GLN A 233 -24.14 -8.78 -9.76
CA GLN A 233 -24.74 -9.24 -8.50
C GLN A 233 -25.16 -8.09 -7.55
N GLY A 234 -24.92 -6.82 -7.90
CA GLY A 234 -25.29 -5.67 -7.07
C GLY A 234 -24.50 -5.55 -5.76
N LYS A 235 -23.31 -6.15 -5.70
CA LYS A 235 -22.39 -6.04 -4.57
C LYS A 235 -21.32 -5.01 -4.95
N SER A 236 -21.59 -3.74 -4.67
CA SER A 236 -20.58 -2.67 -4.74
C SER A 236 -19.62 -2.75 -3.57
#